data_AF-A0A9P6LFI3-F1
#
_entry.id   AF-A0A9P6LFI3-F1
#
_cell.length_a   1.000
_cell.length_b   1.000
_cell.length_c   1.000
_cell.angle_alpha   90.00
_cell.angle_beta   90.00
_cell.angle_gamma   90.00
#
_symmetry.space_group_name_H-M   'P 1'
#
loop_
_entity.id
_entity.type
_entity.pdbx_description
1 polymer ?
#
loop_
_entity_poly.entity_id
_entity_poly.type
_entity_poly.pdbx_seq_one_letter_code
_entity_poly.pdbx_strand_id
1 'polypeptide(L)'
;MQLSTILFAAFLGLGANAAAVPEAEAMEANSIRMGDKHYGRCLVKENQCVIVEKHGERRINCRRQTYGTGAGEDIYPKVELTHSAAVASACTLPTEPISNNITTGFGIQVQNPAAPIVHNRYMNLWSAGGGDQHLYLSPAGDAAFNLTLDNGVISRGIIHAVINGEYTADDNTTKLFMTQRGDPKAFFQPTYGCNAETDAVQVELDFISRAALPGGFICVRSASGDRHEFRYSPPGNTAVREDRPCYEVTLALVEAPTS
;
A
#
# COMPACT_ATOMS: atom_id res chain seq x y z
N MET A 1 45.25 34.42 6.16
CA MET A 1 44.46 33.19 5.99
C MET A 1 43.00 33.57 6.07
N GLN A 2 42.26 33.37 4.98
CA GLN A 2 40.90 33.85 4.75
C GLN A 2 39.88 33.17 5.68
N LEU A 3 38.98 33.98 6.25
CA LEU A 3 37.69 33.53 6.78
C LEU A 3 36.78 33.11 5.61
N SER A 4 36.18 31.93 5.69
CA SER A 4 35.04 31.54 4.84
C SER A 4 33.78 31.42 5.69
N THR A 5 32.92 32.42 5.52
CA THR A 5 31.50 32.42 5.87
C THR A 5 30.76 31.44 4.97
N ILE A 6 29.96 30.53 5.54
CA ILE A 6 28.98 29.72 4.80
C ILE A 6 27.59 30.15 5.28
N LEU A 7 26.74 30.53 4.31
CA LEU A 7 25.39 31.06 4.50
C LEU A 7 24.39 30.20 3.69
N PHE A 8 23.26 29.86 4.34
CA PHE A 8 21.96 29.34 3.84
C PHE A 8 21.93 27.97 3.10
N ALA A 9 20.90 27.14 3.24
CA ALA A 9 19.49 27.44 3.43
C ALA A 9 18.73 26.42 4.29
N ALA A 10 17.78 26.92 5.09
CA ALA A 10 16.73 26.15 5.74
C ALA A 10 15.63 25.82 4.73
N PHE A 11 15.35 24.54 4.51
CA PHE A 11 14.13 24.11 3.82
C PHE A 11 13.00 24.03 4.84
N LEU A 12 12.08 24.99 4.75
CA LEU A 12 10.74 24.89 5.33
C LEU A 12 9.96 23.87 4.50
N GLY A 13 9.69 22.69 5.07
CA GLY A 13 8.71 21.75 4.52
C GLY A 13 7.30 22.31 4.71
N LEU A 14 6.71 22.87 3.66
CA LEU A 14 5.28 23.13 3.60
C LEU A 14 4.54 21.79 3.49
N GLY A 15 3.54 21.60 4.35
CA GLY A 15 2.61 20.47 4.28
C GLY A 15 1.91 20.42 2.93
N ALA A 16 1.80 19.22 2.37
CA ALA A 16 1.02 18.95 1.18
C ALA A 16 -0.46 19.15 1.49
N ASN A 17 -1.01 20.28 1.06
CA ASN A 17 -2.45 20.44 0.90
C ASN A 17 -2.85 19.68 -0.37
N ALA A 18 -3.83 18.77 -0.25
CA ALA A 18 -4.50 18.19 -1.40
C ALA A 18 -5.18 19.31 -2.20
N ALA A 19 -4.53 19.77 -3.27
CA ALA A 19 -5.13 20.72 -4.19
C ALA A 19 -5.96 19.96 -5.23
N ALA A 20 -7.20 20.39 -5.43
CA ALA A 20 -8.00 19.95 -6.57
C ALA A 20 -7.30 20.40 -7.86
N VAL A 21 -7.08 19.45 -8.77
CA VAL A 21 -6.41 19.71 -10.04
C VAL A 21 -7.37 20.46 -10.98
N PRO A 22 -6.98 21.61 -11.56
CA PRO A 22 -7.82 22.33 -12.51
C PRO A 22 -8.01 21.54 -13.83
N GLU A 23 -9.19 21.72 -14.44
CA GLU A 23 -9.74 20.99 -15.61
C GLU A 23 -8.79 20.78 -16.80
N ALA A 24 -7.75 21.61 -16.95
CA ALA A 24 -6.78 21.49 -18.03
C ALA A 24 -5.84 20.26 -17.90
N GLU A 25 -5.55 19.79 -16.68
CA GLU A 25 -4.72 18.58 -16.47
C GLU A 25 -5.55 17.29 -16.48
N ALA A 26 -6.86 17.37 -16.20
CA ALA A 26 -7.77 16.23 -16.32
C ALA A 26 -7.95 15.78 -17.79
N MET A 27 -7.87 16.72 -18.73
CA MET A 27 -7.89 16.41 -20.17
C MET A 27 -6.54 15.88 -20.69
N GLU A 28 -5.40 16.23 -20.07
CA GLU A 28 -4.10 15.65 -20.43
C GLU A 28 -3.99 14.19 -20.00
N ALA A 29 -4.62 13.79 -18.90
CA ALA A 29 -4.69 12.39 -18.46
C ALA A 29 -5.42 11.47 -19.47
N ASN A 30 -6.27 12.02 -20.35
CA ASN A 30 -6.94 11.28 -21.42
C ASN A 30 -6.08 11.10 -22.68
N SER A 31 -4.91 11.73 -22.80
CA SER A 31 -4.11 11.68 -24.05
C SER A 31 -2.60 11.52 -23.91
N ILE A 32 -2.05 11.26 -22.71
CA ILE A 32 -0.66 10.82 -22.59
C ILE A 32 -0.52 9.41 -23.19
N ARG A 33 -0.19 9.35 -24.49
CA ARG A 33 0.41 8.17 -25.13
C ARG A 33 1.85 8.04 -24.63
N MET A 34 2.03 7.38 -23.50
CA MET A 34 3.26 6.65 -23.19
C MET A 34 2.90 5.18 -23.02
N GLY A 35 3.69 4.30 -23.64
CA GLY A 35 3.41 2.89 -23.88
C GLY A 35 2.75 2.13 -22.73
N ASP A 36 1.52 1.71 -23.01
CA ASP A 36 0.86 0.45 -22.65
C ASP A 36 0.82 -0.01 -21.18
N LYS A 37 -0.39 0.21 -20.62
CA LYS A 37 -1.12 -0.52 -19.56
C LYS A 37 -0.77 -0.14 -18.12
N HIS A 38 -1.47 0.91 -17.66
CA HIS A 38 -1.55 1.30 -16.26
C HIS A 38 -2.49 0.38 -15.46
N TYR A 39 -2.07 0.02 -14.26
CA TYR A 39 -2.98 -0.50 -13.24
C TYR A 39 -3.89 0.64 -12.77
N GLY A 40 -5.19 0.44 -12.98
CA GLY A 40 -6.25 1.41 -12.74
C GLY A 40 -7.19 1.53 -13.94
N ARG A 41 -7.88 0.45 -14.34
CA ARG A 41 -9.01 0.59 -15.28
C ARG A 41 -10.19 1.18 -14.50
N CYS A 42 -10.24 2.51 -14.35
CA CYS A 42 -11.46 3.22 -13.91
C CYS A 42 -12.47 3.09 -15.09
N LEU A 43 -13.31 2.06 -15.10
CA LEU A 43 -14.43 2.01 -16.04
C LEU A 43 -15.50 3.01 -15.58
N VAL A 44 -15.45 4.19 -16.17
CA VAL A 44 -16.54 5.16 -16.39
C VAL A 44 -17.26 5.67 -15.13
N LYS A 45 -16.64 6.66 -14.48
CA LYS A 45 -17.26 7.97 -14.13
C LYS A 45 -16.18 8.91 -13.55
N GLU A 46 -16.20 10.17 -13.98
CA GLU A 46 -15.29 11.23 -13.52
C GLU A 46 -15.46 11.45 -12.01
N ASN A 47 -14.36 11.69 -11.28
CA ASN A 47 -14.26 12.02 -9.83
C ASN A 47 -14.08 10.87 -8.80
N GLN A 48 -13.56 9.69 -9.17
CA GLN A 48 -13.29 8.60 -8.20
C GLN A 48 -11.82 8.21 -8.00
N CYS A 49 -10.92 8.83 -8.75
CA CYS A 49 -9.51 8.45 -8.81
C CYS A 49 -8.66 9.68 -8.39
N VAL A 50 -7.79 9.58 -7.36
CA VAL A 50 -6.86 10.65 -6.93
C VAL A 50 -5.43 10.27 -7.28
N ILE A 51 -4.62 11.24 -7.72
CA ILE A 51 -3.18 11.04 -7.88
C ILE A 51 -2.53 11.18 -6.50
N VAL A 52 -1.86 10.14 -6.05
CA VAL A 52 -1.08 10.12 -4.83
C VAL A 52 0.39 10.05 -5.22
N GLU A 53 1.18 11.03 -4.80
CA GLU A 53 2.63 10.95 -4.93
C GLU A 53 3.20 10.28 -3.68
N LYS A 54 3.94 9.19 -3.88
CA LYS A 54 4.43 8.36 -2.81
C LYS A 54 5.85 7.91 -3.13
N HIS A 55 6.82 8.34 -2.31
CA HIS A 55 8.25 8.04 -2.47
C HIS A 55 8.80 8.36 -3.87
N GLY A 56 8.35 9.47 -4.47
CA GLY A 56 8.76 9.91 -5.81
C GLY A 56 8.06 9.19 -6.96
N GLU A 57 7.03 8.39 -6.68
CA GLU A 57 6.19 7.73 -7.68
C GLU A 57 4.77 8.31 -7.66
N ARG A 58 4.25 8.73 -8.82
CA ARG A 58 2.86 9.16 -8.98
C ARG A 58 1.98 7.92 -9.18
N ARG A 59 1.01 7.71 -8.30
CA ARG A 59 0.08 6.57 -8.31
C ARG A 59 -1.35 7.07 -8.46
N ILE A 60 -2.24 6.26 -9.04
CA ILE A 60 -3.67 6.55 -9.14
C ILE A 60 -4.40 5.65 -8.15
N ASN A 61 -5.08 6.24 -7.16
CA ASN A 61 -5.89 5.50 -6.18
C ASN A 61 -7.37 5.71 -6.46
N CYS A 62 -8.12 4.63 -6.68
CA CYS A 62 -9.52 4.67 -7.10
C CYS A 62 -10.42 4.00 -6.05
N ARG A 63 -11.38 4.73 -5.46
CA ARG A 63 -12.43 4.12 -4.62
C ARG A 63 -13.50 3.50 -5.52
N ARG A 64 -13.98 2.29 -5.19
CA ARG A 64 -15.11 1.66 -5.89
C ARG A 64 -16.43 2.23 -5.37
N GLN A 65 -17.36 2.57 -6.26
CA GLN A 65 -18.79 2.64 -5.94
C GLN A 65 -19.33 1.24 -5.64
N THR A 66 -20.02 1.07 -4.51
CA THR A 66 -20.91 -0.07 -4.27
C THR A 66 -21.97 -0.10 -5.38
N TYR A 67 -21.93 -1.11 -6.26
CA TYR A 67 -22.95 -1.28 -7.30
C TYR A 67 -24.28 -1.66 -6.64
N GLY A 68 -25.25 -0.74 -6.69
CA GLY A 68 -26.65 -1.05 -6.52
C GLY A 68 -27.12 -1.89 -7.71
N THR A 69 -27.77 -3.02 -7.43
CA THR A 69 -28.44 -3.85 -8.43
C THR A 69 -29.61 -3.07 -9.05
N GLY A 70 -29.49 -2.70 -10.33
CA GLY A 70 -30.57 -2.10 -11.10
C GLY A 70 -30.46 -2.53 -12.56
N ALA A 71 -31.47 -3.26 -13.03
CA ALA A 71 -31.62 -3.68 -14.41
C ALA A 71 -32.13 -2.52 -15.29
N GLY A 72 -31.77 -2.51 -16.58
CA GLY A 72 -32.58 -1.91 -17.64
C GLY A 72 -32.01 -0.69 -18.36
N GLU A 73 -31.76 -0.90 -19.65
CA GLU A 73 -31.92 -0.01 -20.82
C GLU A 73 -31.10 1.29 -21.01
N ASP A 74 -30.54 1.37 -22.22
CA ASP A 74 -29.87 2.51 -22.86
C ASP A 74 -30.80 3.72 -23.02
N ILE A 75 -30.50 4.82 -22.34
CA ILE A 75 -30.83 6.19 -22.79
C ILE A 75 -29.72 7.13 -22.30
N TYR A 76 -29.00 7.79 -23.21
CA TYR A 76 -28.07 8.89 -22.89
C TYR A 76 -28.84 10.07 -22.27
N PRO A 77 -28.59 10.50 -21.02
CA PRO A 77 -29.07 11.78 -20.54
C PRO A 77 -28.03 12.88 -20.76
N LYS A 78 -28.53 14.05 -21.17
CA LYS A 78 -27.80 15.33 -21.13
C LYS A 78 -27.19 15.53 -19.75
N VAL A 79 -25.89 15.87 -19.70
CA VAL A 79 -25.19 16.21 -18.47
C VAL A 79 -25.56 17.64 -18.08
N GLU A 80 -26.47 17.79 -17.13
CA GLU A 80 -26.60 19.00 -16.32
C GLU A 80 -25.45 19.03 -15.30
N LEU A 81 -24.57 20.02 -15.40
CA LEU A 81 -23.50 20.28 -14.45
C LEU A 81 -24.09 20.67 -13.08
N THR A 82 -24.11 19.70 -12.17
CA THR A 82 -24.35 19.95 -10.74
C THR A 82 -23.01 20.02 -10.01
N HIS A 83 -22.96 20.93 -9.04
CA HIS A 83 -21.77 21.47 -8.40
C HIS A 83 -20.87 20.42 -7.70
N SER A 84 -19.58 20.78 -7.67
CA SER A 84 -18.48 20.18 -6.92
C SER A 84 -18.88 19.67 -5.54
N ALA A 85 -18.87 18.35 -5.35
CA ALA A 85 -18.85 17.75 -4.02
C ALA A 85 -17.40 17.79 -3.53
N ALA A 86 -17.14 18.59 -2.49
CA ALA A 86 -15.93 18.43 -1.70
C ALA A 86 -15.91 16.98 -1.19
N VAL A 87 -14.91 16.20 -1.61
CA VAL A 87 -14.68 14.87 -1.05
C VAL A 87 -14.27 15.12 0.40
N ALA A 88 -15.22 15.01 1.33
CA ALA A 88 -14.91 15.02 2.75
C ALA A 88 -13.84 13.97 3.00
N SER A 89 -12.75 14.36 3.65
CA SER A 89 -11.83 13.40 4.24
C SER A 89 -12.66 12.46 5.11
N ALA A 90 -12.64 11.17 4.79
CA ALA A 90 -13.42 10.14 5.49
C ALA A 90 -13.19 10.20 7.01
N CYS A 91 -11.96 10.50 7.42
CA CYS A 91 -11.59 10.71 8.80
C CYS A 91 -10.69 11.94 8.95
N THR A 92 -10.60 12.51 10.16
CA THR A 92 -9.59 13.55 10.46
C THR A 92 -8.32 12.86 10.93
N LEU A 93 -7.25 12.93 10.12
CA LEU A 93 -5.97 12.32 10.47
C LEU A 93 -5.23 13.19 11.50
N PRO A 94 -4.65 12.59 12.55
CA PRO A 94 -3.72 13.29 13.42
C PRO A 94 -2.47 13.75 12.65
N THR A 95 -1.87 14.85 13.09
CA THR A 95 -0.63 15.40 12.49
C THR A 95 0.64 14.86 13.12
N GLU A 96 0.51 14.14 14.24
CA GLU A 96 1.63 13.83 15.09
C GLU A 96 2.44 12.68 14.50
N PRO A 97 3.78 12.81 14.38
CA PRO A 97 4.57 11.76 13.75
C PRO A 97 4.49 10.47 14.57
N ILE A 98 4.32 9.35 13.88
CA ILE A 98 4.34 8.04 14.50
C ILE A 98 5.79 7.53 14.54
N SER A 99 6.20 7.02 15.69
CA SER A 99 7.55 6.45 15.88
C SER A 99 7.78 5.26 14.95
N ASN A 100 8.96 5.19 14.34
CA ASN A 100 9.42 4.01 13.59
C ASN A 100 9.82 2.84 14.51
N ASN A 101 9.67 3.02 15.83
CA ASN A 101 9.83 2.00 16.84
C ASN A 101 8.49 1.80 17.56
N ILE A 102 7.87 0.63 17.36
CA ILE A 102 6.62 0.19 18.03
C ILE A 102 6.95 -1.08 18.79
N THR A 103 7.06 -0.97 20.11
CA THR A 103 7.49 -2.07 20.99
C THR A 103 6.34 -2.92 21.51
N THR A 104 5.11 -2.41 21.46
CA THR A 104 3.91 -3.18 21.79
C THR A 104 3.60 -4.15 20.65
N GLY A 105 3.22 -5.38 20.99
CA GLY A 105 2.82 -6.39 20.02
C GLY A 105 1.61 -5.95 19.21
N PHE A 106 1.68 -6.10 17.89
CA PHE A 106 0.57 -5.89 16.97
C PHE A 106 0.44 -7.03 15.96
N GLY A 107 -0.72 -7.10 15.31
CA GLY A 107 -0.93 -7.84 14.07
C GLY A 107 -1.10 -6.91 12.88
N ILE A 108 -1.13 -7.48 11.69
CA ILE A 108 -1.39 -6.73 10.44
C ILE A 108 -2.64 -7.30 9.79
N GLN A 109 -3.62 -6.43 9.54
CA GLN A 109 -4.76 -6.73 8.69
C GLN A 109 -4.52 -6.13 7.30
N VAL A 110 -4.70 -6.95 6.27
CA VAL A 110 -4.57 -6.52 4.88
C VAL A 110 -5.86 -5.89 4.40
N GLN A 111 -5.76 -4.69 3.82
CA GLN A 111 -6.89 -3.97 3.26
C GLN A 111 -6.71 -3.72 1.77
N ASN A 112 -7.69 -4.17 0.98
CA ASN A 112 -7.88 -3.82 -0.42
C ASN A 112 -9.34 -4.13 -0.80
N PRO A 113 -10.28 -3.17 -0.61
CA PRO A 113 -11.70 -3.39 -0.92
C PRO A 113 -11.98 -3.78 -2.39
N ALA A 114 -11.07 -3.44 -3.32
CA ALA A 114 -11.19 -3.83 -4.72
C ALA A 114 -10.83 -5.30 -4.98
N ALA A 115 -10.15 -5.96 -4.05
CA ALA A 115 -9.76 -7.37 -4.13
C ALA A 115 -10.24 -8.16 -2.88
N PRO A 116 -11.53 -8.56 -2.85
CA PRO A 116 -12.12 -9.25 -1.68
C PRO A 116 -11.38 -10.52 -1.24
N ILE A 117 -10.69 -11.19 -2.17
CA ILE A 117 -9.91 -12.41 -1.86
C ILE A 117 -8.74 -12.16 -0.89
N VAL A 118 -8.21 -10.93 -0.83
CA VAL A 118 -7.15 -10.55 0.10
C VAL A 118 -7.62 -9.61 1.21
N HIS A 119 -8.76 -8.93 1.01
CA HIS A 119 -9.26 -7.91 1.94
C HIS A 119 -9.69 -8.48 3.30
N ASN A 120 -9.38 -7.74 4.36
CA ASN A 120 -9.76 -8.02 5.76
C ASN A 120 -9.24 -9.35 6.28
N ARG A 121 -8.15 -9.86 5.70
CA ARG A 121 -7.43 -11.04 6.16
C ARG A 121 -6.20 -10.65 6.95
N TYR A 122 -5.85 -11.45 7.95
CA TYR A 122 -4.68 -11.20 8.78
C TYR A 122 -3.42 -11.75 8.14
N MET A 123 -2.30 -11.08 8.35
CA MET A 123 -0.98 -11.63 8.10
C MET A 123 -0.64 -12.67 9.16
N ASN A 124 -0.42 -13.90 8.71
CA ASN A 124 0.01 -15.04 9.51
C ASN A 124 1.45 -15.43 9.16
N LEU A 125 2.08 -16.19 10.06
CA LEU A 125 3.43 -16.69 9.92
C LEU A 125 3.45 -18.21 9.82
N TRP A 126 4.13 -18.73 8.81
CA TRP A 126 4.26 -20.18 8.59
C TRP A 126 5.74 -20.59 8.65
N SER A 127 6.09 -21.55 9.50
CA SER A 127 7.46 -22.07 9.58
C SER A 127 7.96 -22.70 8.28
N ALA A 128 9.05 -22.16 7.73
CA ALA A 128 9.62 -22.59 6.45
C ALA A 128 10.93 -23.40 6.59
N GLY A 129 11.27 -23.82 7.82
CA GLY A 129 12.56 -24.44 8.14
C GLY A 129 13.67 -23.41 8.33
N GLY A 130 14.80 -23.83 8.92
CA GLY A 130 15.96 -22.95 9.12
C GLY A 130 15.75 -21.73 10.03
N GLY A 131 14.64 -21.70 10.78
CA GLY A 131 14.22 -20.54 11.59
C GLY A 131 13.43 -19.48 10.82
N ASP A 132 13.23 -19.66 9.51
CA ASP A 132 12.49 -18.73 8.67
C ASP A 132 10.98 -18.86 8.86
N GLN A 133 10.28 -17.75 8.59
CA GLN A 133 8.82 -17.70 8.58
C GLN A 133 8.33 -17.06 7.30
N HIS A 134 7.50 -17.77 6.55
CA HIS A 134 6.80 -17.21 5.41
C HIS A 134 5.59 -16.41 5.88
N LEU A 135 5.34 -15.29 5.18
CA LEU A 135 4.19 -14.44 5.40
C LEU A 135 3.07 -14.92 4.48
N TYR A 136 1.94 -15.32 5.06
CA TYR A 136 0.75 -15.71 4.33
C TYR A 136 -0.49 -14.99 4.89
N LEU A 137 -1.57 -14.92 4.11
CA LEU A 137 -2.87 -14.52 4.66
C LEU A 137 -3.54 -15.67 5.41
N SER A 138 -4.17 -15.36 6.55
CA SER A 138 -5.08 -16.25 7.27
C SER A 138 -6.12 -16.85 6.31
N PRO A 139 -6.45 -18.14 6.39
CA PRO A 139 -6.15 -19.06 7.49
C PRO A 139 -4.79 -19.77 7.39
N ALA A 140 -3.97 -19.49 6.37
CA ALA A 140 -2.70 -20.18 6.21
C ALA A 140 -1.64 -19.66 7.20
N GLY A 141 -1.05 -20.57 7.97
CA GLY A 141 -0.04 -20.25 8.97
C GLY A 141 -0.64 -19.84 10.31
N ASP A 142 0.23 -19.57 11.28
CA ASP A 142 -0.17 -19.23 12.64
C ASP A 142 -0.43 -17.72 12.76
N ALA A 143 -1.43 -17.36 13.57
CA ALA A 143 -1.75 -15.97 13.86
C ALA A 143 -0.55 -15.22 14.45
N ALA A 144 -0.32 -13.99 13.98
CA ALA A 144 0.80 -13.16 14.39
C ALA A 144 0.32 -11.79 14.91
N PHE A 145 0.13 -11.69 16.23
CA PHE A 145 -0.24 -10.45 16.93
C PHE A 145 0.84 -9.95 17.90
N ASN A 146 2.03 -10.55 17.83
CA ASN A 146 3.21 -10.19 18.62
C ASN A 146 4.32 -9.63 17.73
N LEU A 147 3.96 -9.01 16.60
CA LEU A 147 4.91 -8.29 15.77
C LEU A 147 5.27 -6.97 16.44
N THR A 148 6.50 -6.52 16.21
CA THR A 148 6.98 -5.20 16.61
C THR A 148 7.52 -4.48 15.38
N LEU A 149 7.75 -3.18 15.51
CA LEU A 149 8.47 -2.39 14.52
C LEU A 149 9.77 -1.90 15.15
N ASP A 150 10.91 -2.28 14.57
CA ASP A 150 12.24 -1.88 15.03
C ASP A 150 12.93 -1.09 13.92
N ASN A 151 13.10 0.21 14.16
CA ASN A 151 13.64 1.17 13.19
C ASN A 151 13.03 1.03 11.78
N GLY A 152 11.70 0.92 11.73
CA GLY A 152 10.93 0.76 10.50
C GLY A 152 10.88 -0.66 9.94
N VAL A 153 11.39 -1.67 10.65
CA VAL A 153 11.40 -3.06 10.15
C VAL A 153 10.51 -3.94 11.03
N ILE A 154 9.54 -4.60 10.39
CA ILE A 154 8.65 -5.55 11.07
C ILE A 154 9.50 -6.69 11.64
N SER A 155 9.35 -6.97 12.92
CA SER A 155 10.18 -7.92 13.66
C SER A 155 9.34 -8.80 14.59
N ARG A 156 9.87 -9.99 14.91
CA ARG A 156 9.33 -10.89 15.95
C ARG A 156 10.48 -11.57 16.67
N GLY A 157 10.88 -11.02 17.81
CA GLY A 157 12.13 -11.43 18.45
C GLY A 157 13.32 -11.15 17.52
N ILE A 158 14.10 -12.19 17.18
CA ILE A 158 15.33 -12.06 16.38
C ILE A 158 15.12 -12.12 14.86
N ILE A 159 13.89 -12.39 14.40
CA ILE A 159 13.59 -12.46 12.97
C ILE A 159 12.95 -11.16 12.48
N HIS A 160 13.29 -10.76 11.26
CA HIS A 160 12.92 -9.49 10.66
C HIS A 160 12.34 -9.70 9.26
N ALA A 161 11.41 -8.86 8.84
CA ALA A 161 10.87 -8.87 7.49
C ALA A 161 11.92 -8.43 6.46
N VAL A 162 12.16 -9.28 5.47
CA VAL A 162 13.17 -9.13 4.43
C VAL A 162 12.60 -9.47 3.05
N ILE A 163 13.16 -8.86 2.01
CA ILE A 163 12.81 -9.08 0.61
C ILE A 163 14.00 -9.70 -0.09
N ASN A 164 14.05 -11.03 -0.08
CA ASN A 164 15.04 -11.81 -0.82
C ASN A 164 14.68 -13.30 -0.92
N GLY A 165 13.42 -13.67 -0.69
CA GLY A 165 13.08 -15.10 -0.57
C GLY A 165 13.16 -15.80 -1.92
N GLU A 166 12.14 -15.57 -2.76
CA GLU A 166 12.03 -16.15 -4.08
C GLU A 166 11.66 -15.04 -5.07
N TYR A 167 12.54 -14.80 -6.05
CA TYR A 167 12.23 -13.94 -7.20
C TYR A 167 11.44 -14.73 -8.24
N THR A 168 10.35 -14.16 -8.75
CA THR A 168 9.61 -14.72 -9.89
C THR A 168 9.70 -13.76 -11.05
N ALA A 169 10.37 -14.18 -12.12
CA ALA A 169 10.60 -13.35 -13.31
C ALA A 169 9.29 -12.97 -14.03
N ASP A 170 8.33 -13.90 -14.12
CA ASP A 170 7.09 -13.72 -14.88
C ASP A 170 6.22 -12.54 -14.42
N ASP A 171 6.24 -12.23 -13.11
CA ASP A 171 5.54 -11.08 -12.53
C ASP A 171 6.50 -10.07 -11.91
N ASN A 172 7.81 -10.28 -12.08
CA ASN A 172 8.89 -9.46 -11.57
C ASN A 172 8.74 -9.10 -10.08
N THR A 173 8.22 -10.04 -9.28
CA THR A 173 8.06 -9.85 -7.83
C THR A 173 9.07 -10.66 -7.04
N THR A 174 9.40 -10.20 -5.83
CA THR A 174 10.26 -10.93 -4.88
C THR A 174 9.51 -11.24 -3.60
N LYS A 175 9.63 -12.47 -3.09
CA LYS A 175 8.99 -12.88 -1.83
C LYS A 175 9.46 -12.06 -0.63
N LEU A 176 8.49 -11.56 0.13
CA LEU A 176 8.69 -11.03 1.48
C LEU A 176 8.55 -12.20 2.48
N PHE A 177 9.47 -12.32 3.42
CA PHE A 177 9.43 -13.33 4.49
C PHE A 177 10.19 -12.82 5.72
N MET A 178 10.20 -13.57 6.82
CA MET A 178 10.96 -13.20 8.01
C MET A 178 12.11 -14.17 8.29
N THR A 179 13.27 -13.62 8.64
CA THR A 179 14.48 -14.38 8.99
C THR A 179 15.39 -13.60 9.92
N GLN A 180 16.31 -14.29 10.59
CA GLN A 180 17.39 -13.70 11.38
C GLN A 180 18.62 -13.33 10.52
N ARG A 181 18.65 -13.79 9.26
CA ARG A 181 19.76 -13.53 8.34
C ARG A 181 19.83 -12.05 7.93
N GLY A 182 21.01 -11.63 7.48
CA GLY A 182 21.27 -10.28 6.93
C GLY A 182 20.70 -10.03 5.53
N ASP A 183 19.56 -10.65 5.20
CA ASP A 183 18.86 -10.41 3.93
C ASP A 183 18.36 -8.95 3.85
N PRO A 184 18.21 -8.38 2.63
CA PRO A 184 17.68 -7.04 2.43
C PRO A 184 16.38 -6.77 3.19
N LYS A 185 16.43 -5.93 4.23
CA LYS A 185 15.27 -5.58 5.08
C LYS A 185 14.20 -4.83 4.28
N ALA A 186 12.93 -5.07 4.63
CA ALA A 186 11.81 -4.25 4.19
C ALA A 186 11.62 -3.11 5.20
N PHE A 187 11.82 -1.87 4.74
CA PHE A 187 11.63 -0.69 5.57
C PHE A 187 10.24 -0.11 5.37
N PHE A 188 9.61 0.25 6.48
CA PHE A 188 8.28 0.82 6.57
C PHE A 188 8.30 2.08 7.44
N GLN A 189 7.42 3.02 7.11
CA GLN A 189 7.11 4.20 7.88
C GLN A 189 5.66 4.06 8.38
N PRO A 190 5.41 4.07 9.69
CA PRO A 190 4.06 4.17 10.20
C PRO A 190 3.44 5.51 9.82
N THR A 191 2.21 5.47 9.33
CA THR A 191 1.41 6.65 8.95
C THR A 191 -0.01 6.50 9.46
N TYR A 192 -0.73 7.61 9.65
CA TYR A 192 -2.17 7.55 9.84
C TYR A 192 -2.87 7.40 8.49
N GLY A 193 -3.90 6.56 8.47
CA GLY A 193 -4.83 6.42 7.36
C GLY A 193 -6.27 6.30 7.85
N CYS A 194 -7.21 6.32 6.90
CA CYS A 194 -8.62 6.06 7.19
C CYS A 194 -8.95 4.64 6.74
N ASN A 195 -9.56 3.87 7.63
CA ASN A 195 -10.15 2.59 7.28
C ASN A 195 -11.22 2.82 6.19
N ALA A 196 -11.11 2.13 5.06
CA ALA A 196 -11.93 2.39 3.88
C ALA A 196 -13.42 2.00 4.03
N GLU A 197 -13.77 1.24 5.07
CA GLU A 197 -15.13 0.74 5.30
C GLU A 197 -15.82 1.44 6.48
N THR A 198 -15.05 1.78 7.51
CA THR A 198 -15.57 2.34 8.77
C THR A 198 -15.28 3.82 8.93
N ASP A 199 -14.43 4.38 8.07
CA ASP A 199 -13.92 5.75 8.16
C ASP A 199 -13.24 6.05 9.51
N ALA A 200 -12.85 5.02 10.27
CA ALA A 200 -12.07 5.17 11.49
C ALA A 200 -10.61 5.49 11.16
N VAL A 201 -9.97 6.32 11.99
CA VAL A 201 -8.51 6.51 11.94
C VAL A 201 -7.83 5.20 12.31
N GLN A 202 -6.80 4.82 11.56
CA GLN A 202 -5.96 3.66 11.82
C GLN A 202 -4.48 4.00 11.58
N VAL A 203 -3.59 3.15 12.09
CA VAL A 203 -2.17 3.19 11.76
C VAL A 203 -1.90 2.20 10.64
N GLU A 204 -1.19 2.64 9.61
CA GLU A 204 -0.78 1.85 8.46
C GLU A 204 0.75 1.77 8.38
N LEU A 205 1.28 0.67 7.85
CA LEU A 205 2.69 0.58 7.48
C LEU A 205 2.87 0.94 6.02
N ASP A 206 3.41 2.13 5.79
CA ASP A 206 3.81 2.53 4.48
C ASP A 206 5.17 1.91 4.10
N PHE A 207 5.23 1.18 3.00
CA PHE A 207 6.49 0.64 2.49
C PHE A 207 7.38 1.73 1.88
N ILE A 208 8.63 1.80 2.34
CA ILE A 208 9.61 2.80 1.94
C ILE A 208 10.63 2.22 0.96
N SER A 209 11.29 1.13 1.34
CA SER A 209 12.42 0.61 0.59
C SER A 209 12.71 -0.87 0.87
N ARG A 210 13.39 -1.48 -0.10
CA ARG A 210 14.10 -2.75 0.05
C ARG A 210 15.57 -2.43 0.28
N ALA A 211 16.05 -2.56 1.51
CA ALA A 211 17.38 -2.06 1.88
C ALA A 211 17.57 -0.60 1.41
N ALA A 212 18.61 -0.35 0.61
CA ALA A 212 18.89 0.97 0.04
C ALA A 212 18.11 1.28 -1.25
N LEU A 213 17.27 0.37 -1.76
CA LEU A 213 16.49 0.57 -2.98
C LEU A 213 15.09 1.14 -2.63
N PRO A 214 14.83 2.43 -2.89
CA PRO A 214 13.55 3.05 -2.54
C PRO A 214 12.41 2.62 -3.48
N GLY A 215 11.19 2.75 -2.96
CA GLY A 215 9.97 2.65 -3.74
C GLY A 215 9.56 1.22 -4.12
N GLY A 216 8.49 1.14 -4.91
CA GLY A 216 7.75 -0.09 -5.15
C GLY A 216 6.63 -0.26 -4.12
N PHE A 217 6.04 -1.45 -4.05
CA PHE A 217 4.94 -1.71 -3.13
C PHE A 217 4.92 -3.15 -2.65
N ILE A 218 4.30 -3.34 -1.48
CA ILE A 218 3.95 -4.67 -1.00
C ILE A 218 2.60 -5.05 -1.59
N CYS A 219 2.53 -6.28 -2.09
CA CYS A 219 1.33 -6.86 -2.62
C CYS A 219 1.12 -8.26 -2.06
N VAL A 220 -0.08 -8.77 -2.26
CA VAL A 220 -0.42 -10.16 -1.98
C VAL A 220 -0.85 -10.84 -3.28
N ARG A 221 -0.31 -12.04 -3.53
CA ARG A 221 -0.70 -12.88 -4.67
C ARG A 221 -1.03 -14.30 -4.22
N SER A 222 -1.81 -15.03 -5.00
CA SER A 222 -2.04 -16.46 -4.76
C SER A 222 -0.74 -17.27 -4.82
N ALA A 223 -0.67 -18.36 -4.06
CA ALA A 223 0.43 -19.32 -4.01
C ALA A 223 -0.14 -20.75 -4.04
N SER A 224 0.72 -21.77 -4.10
CA SER A 224 0.26 -23.16 -4.14
C SER A 224 -0.60 -23.52 -2.91
N GLY A 225 -1.64 -24.32 -3.13
CA GLY A 225 -2.53 -24.82 -2.06
C GLY A 225 -3.48 -23.78 -1.48
N ASP A 226 -4.07 -22.91 -2.32
CA ASP A 226 -5.03 -21.86 -1.91
C ASP A 226 -4.51 -20.89 -0.83
N ARG A 227 -3.18 -20.70 -0.83
CA ARG A 227 -2.51 -19.74 0.05
C ARG A 227 -2.34 -18.41 -0.68
N HIS A 228 -2.12 -17.34 0.08
CA HIS A 228 -1.76 -16.04 -0.49
C HIS A 228 -0.54 -15.49 0.22
N GLU A 229 0.51 -15.21 -0.54
CA GLU A 229 1.81 -14.80 0.00
C GLU A 229 2.10 -13.33 -0.27
N PHE A 230 2.90 -12.74 0.62
CA PHE A 230 3.35 -11.36 0.48
C PHE A 230 4.55 -11.27 -0.45
N ARG A 231 4.52 -10.27 -1.33
CA ARG A 231 5.54 -10.01 -2.32
C ARG A 231 5.87 -8.52 -2.33
N TYR A 232 7.08 -8.23 -2.78
CA TYR A 232 7.52 -6.92 -3.20
C TYR A 232 7.46 -6.83 -4.72
N SER A 233 6.82 -5.78 -5.23
CA SER A 233 6.87 -5.36 -6.62
C SER A 233 7.76 -4.11 -6.72
N PRO A 234 8.82 -4.10 -7.55
CA PRO A 234 9.72 -2.96 -7.68
C PRO A 234 9.05 -1.75 -8.35
N PRO A 235 9.61 -0.54 -8.19
CA PRO A 235 9.14 0.66 -8.90
C PRO A 235 9.01 0.42 -10.40
N GLY A 236 7.92 0.93 -10.99
CA GLY A 236 7.70 0.83 -12.44
C GLY A 236 7.51 -0.60 -12.97
N ASN A 237 7.21 -1.58 -12.12
CA ASN A 237 6.93 -2.94 -12.57
C ASN A 237 5.65 -3.01 -13.42
N THR A 238 5.81 -3.35 -14.71
CA THR A 238 4.70 -3.53 -15.66
C THR A 238 4.36 -4.99 -15.92
N ALA A 239 5.12 -5.94 -15.35
CA ALA A 239 4.84 -7.36 -15.51
C ALA A 239 3.54 -7.74 -14.80
N VAL A 240 2.61 -8.35 -15.53
CA VAL A 240 1.28 -8.74 -15.03
C VAL A 240 1.06 -10.22 -15.28
N ARG A 241 0.66 -10.95 -14.24
CA ARG A 241 0.08 -12.29 -14.37
C ARG A 241 -1.39 -12.25 -14.00
N GLU A 242 -2.27 -12.31 -15.00
CA GLU A 242 -3.72 -12.24 -14.78
C GLU A 242 -4.26 -13.45 -14.02
N ASP A 243 -3.60 -14.61 -14.14
CA ASP A 243 -3.94 -15.84 -13.41
C ASP A 243 -3.49 -15.82 -11.94
N ARG A 244 -2.56 -14.94 -11.60
CA ARG A 244 -1.98 -14.79 -10.26
C ARG A 244 -1.58 -13.34 -9.99
N PRO A 245 -2.56 -12.42 -9.95
CA PRO A 245 -2.28 -11.00 -9.81
C PRO A 245 -1.65 -10.69 -8.44
N CYS A 246 -0.78 -9.69 -8.44
CA CYS A 246 -0.15 -9.10 -7.27
C CYS A 246 -1.00 -7.90 -6.84
N TYR A 247 -1.92 -8.12 -5.92
CA TYR A 247 -2.81 -7.07 -5.42
C TYR A 247 -2.05 -6.16 -4.46
N GLU A 248 -1.82 -4.90 -4.81
CA GLU A 248 -1.29 -3.90 -3.87
C GLU A 248 -2.21 -3.81 -2.65
N VAL A 249 -1.64 -3.66 -1.45
CA VAL A 249 -2.40 -3.72 -0.21
C VAL A 249 -1.99 -2.62 0.76
N THR A 250 -2.96 -2.14 1.53
CA THR A 250 -2.72 -1.42 2.77
C THR A 250 -2.45 -2.41 3.89
N LEU A 251 -1.41 -2.15 4.70
CA LEU A 251 -1.04 -2.95 5.86
C LEU A 251 -1.47 -2.20 7.13
N ALA A 252 -2.66 -2.46 7.64
CA ALA A 252 -3.20 -1.79 8.83
C ALA A 252 -2.75 -2.52 10.11
N LEU A 253 -2.26 -1.77 11.09
CA LEU A 253 -1.94 -2.28 12.42
C LEU A 253 -3.23 -2.56 13.19
N VAL A 254 -3.28 -3.71 13.84
CA VAL A 254 -4.42 -4.14 14.67
C VAL A 254 -3.90 -4.73 15.98
N GLU A 255 -4.67 -4.57 17.05
CA GLU A 255 -4.42 -5.25 18.31
C GLU A 255 -4.76 -6.74 18.22
N ALA A 256 -4.26 -7.53 19.16
CA ALA A 256 -4.70 -8.91 19.32
C ALA A 256 -6.23 -8.92 19.61
N PRO A 257 -7.02 -9.81 18.97
CA PRO A 257 -8.42 -9.98 19.32
C PRO A 257 -8.54 -10.31 20.81
N THR A 258 -9.39 -9.59 21.51
CA THR A 258 -9.75 -9.94 22.90
C THR A 258 -10.62 -11.20 22.85
N SER A 259 -10.20 -12.23 23.58
CA SER A 259 -10.89 -13.53 23.69
C SER A 259 -12.11 -13.46 24.59
#